data_AF-A0A6L4A2E1-F1
#
_entry.id   AF-A0A6L4A2E1-F1
#
_cell.length_a   1.000
_cell.length_b   1.000
_cell.length_c   1.000
_cell.angle_alpha   90.00
_cell.angle_beta   90.00
_cell.angle_gamma   90.00
#
_symmetry.space_group_name_H-M   'P 1'
#
loop_
_entity.id
_entity.type
_entity.pdbx_description
1 polymer ?
#
loop_
_entity_poly.entity_id
_entity_poly.type
_entity_poly.pdbx_seq_one_letter_code
_entity_poly.pdbx_strand_id
1 'polypeptide(L)'
;PQLAQVLPGTVLNLLGEDPTAQWWNVVQEDGQSGWVPATAIGGIFPATAPQYSATPQPPTRPYGLVLGRGTAPGNEINMRAAPSTDAEILAKLPPLTEFNILGRNAAADWIQIRLDVPDPTTGATDGWVAVRIVTLPNSLRVADLPVVP
;
A
#
# COMPACT_ATOMS: atom_id res chain seq x y z
N PRO A 1 2.12 -23.10 15.20
CA PRO A 1 2.98 -22.28 16.08
C PRO A 1 2.14 -21.12 16.62
N GLN A 2 2.27 -20.78 17.90
CA GLN A 2 1.58 -19.62 18.47
C GLN A 2 2.26 -18.36 17.93
N LEU A 3 1.49 -17.49 17.25
CA LEU A 3 2.01 -16.27 16.62
C LEU A 3 2.13 -15.13 17.63
N ALA A 4 1.14 -14.97 18.52
CA ALA A 4 1.11 -14.01 19.62
C ALA A 4 0.05 -14.40 20.66
N GLN A 5 0.06 -13.76 21.83
CA GLN A 5 -1.01 -13.86 22.83
C GLN A 5 -1.73 -12.51 22.93
N VAL A 6 -3.04 -12.52 22.68
CA VAL A 6 -3.88 -11.32 22.82
C VAL A 6 -4.32 -11.18 24.27
N LEU A 7 -4.22 -9.97 24.82
CA LEU A 7 -4.63 -9.69 26.20
C LEU A 7 -6.17 -9.58 26.32
N PRO A 8 -6.76 -10.00 27.46
CA PRO A 8 -8.19 -9.79 27.72
C PRO A 8 -8.57 -8.31 27.59
N GLY A 9 -9.68 -8.03 26.89
CA GLY A 9 -10.18 -6.66 26.66
C GLY A 9 -9.59 -5.96 25.43
N THR A 10 -8.69 -6.61 24.68
CA THR A 10 -8.21 -6.09 23.39
C THR A 10 -9.35 -6.09 22.37
N VAL A 11 -9.58 -4.95 21.73
CA VAL A 11 -10.53 -4.84 20.61
C VAL A 11 -9.85 -5.36 19.34
N LEU A 12 -10.54 -6.24 18.64
CA LEU A 12 -10.05 -6.89 17.42
C LEU A 12 -11.04 -6.63 16.27
N ASN A 13 -10.51 -6.52 15.06
CA ASN A 13 -11.34 -6.51 13.86
C ASN A 13 -11.47 -7.93 13.30
N LEU A 14 -12.70 -8.36 13.00
CA LEU A 14 -12.99 -9.64 12.39
C LEU A 14 -12.80 -9.55 10.88
N LEU A 15 -11.98 -10.43 10.32
CA LEU A 15 -11.77 -10.56 8.88
C LEU A 15 -12.66 -11.66 8.28
N GLY A 16 -12.82 -12.77 9.00
CA GLY A 16 -13.63 -13.91 8.57
C GLY A 16 -13.48 -15.10 9.50
N GLU A 17 -13.95 -16.27 9.08
CA GLU A 17 -13.91 -17.53 9.82
C GLU A 17 -13.34 -18.66 8.99
N ASP A 18 -13.07 -19.79 9.64
CA ASP A 18 -12.66 -21.01 8.97
C ASP A 18 -13.89 -21.84 8.51
N PRO A 19 -13.70 -22.81 7.58
CA PRO A 19 -14.73 -23.77 7.13
C PRO A 19 -15.52 -24.47 8.22
N THR A 20 -14.98 -24.58 9.43
CA THR A 20 -15.63 -25.26 10.56
C THR A 20 -16.31 -24.31 11.56
N ALA A 21 -16.19 -22.99 11.36
CA ALA A 21 -16.67 -21.94 12.27
C ALA A 21 -16.14 -22.09 13.72
N GLN A 22 -15.01 -22.76 13.90
CA GLN A 22 -14.36 -22.93 15.19
C GLN A 22 -13.31 -21.83 15.46
N TRP A 23 -12.90 -21.11 14.43
CA TRP A 23 -11.86 -20.11 14.49
C TRP A 23 -12.28 -18.83 13.77
N TRP A 24 -12.01 -17.69 14.41
CA TRP A 24 -12.09 -16.38 13.79
C TRP A 24 -10.71 -15.96 13.31
N ASN A 25 -10.65 -15.45 12.08
CA ASN A 25 -9.52 -14.69 11.61
C ASN A 25 -9.68 -13.23 12.05
N VAL A 26 -8.71 -12.73 12.81
CA VAL A 26 -8.71 -11.40 13.40
C VAL A 26 -7.48 -10.61 12.98
N VAL A 27 -7.60 -9.29 13.02
CA VAL A 27 -6.47 -8.37 12.87
C VAL A 27 -6.44 -7.35 14.00
N GLN A 28 -5.24 -7.10 14.53
CA GLN A 28 -4.95 -6.08 15.53
C GLN A 28 -4.76 -4.71 14.86
N GLU A 29 -4.76 -3.64 15.65
CA GLU A 29 -4.56 -2.27 15.16
C GLU A 29 -3.20 -2.09 14.46
N ASP A 30 -2.18 -2.82 14.90
CA ASP A 30 -0.84 -2.82 14.31
C ASP A 30 -0.74 -3.59 12.98
N GLY A 31 -1.84 -4.18 12.51
CA GLY A 31 -1.93 -4.93 11.26
C GLY A 31 -1.51 -6.40 11.36
N GLN A 32 -1.14 -6.91 12.55
CA GLN A 32 -0.91 -8.34 12.74
C GLN A 32 -2.23 -9.11 12.70
N SER A 33 -2.30 -10.14 11.85
CA SER A 33 -3.46 -11.03 11.75
C SER A 33 -3.16 -12.46 12.19
N GLY A 34 -4.21 -13.18 12.58
CA GLY A 34 -4.09 -14.56 13.03
C GLY A 34 -5.44 -15.21 13.32
N TRP A 35 -5.39 -16.49 13.68
CA TRP A 35 -6.56 -17.27 14.07
C TRP A 35 -6.70 -17.32 15.59
N VAL A 36 -7.91 -17.07 16.06
CA VAL A 36 -8.29 -17.16 17.47
C VAL A 36 -9.50 -18.08 17.61
N PRO A 37 -9.59 -18.93 18.64
CA PRO A 37 -10.76 -19.79 18.83
C PRO A 37 -12.03 -18.94 18.94
N ALA A 38 -13.12 -19.37 18.30
CA ALA A 38 -14.38 -18.65 18.34
C ALA A 38 -14.91 -18.46 19.77
N THR A 39 -14.60 -19.41 20.66
CA THR A 39 -14.95 -19.40 22.08
C THR A 39 -14.12 -18.42 22.92
N ALA A 40 -13.00 -17.93 22.41
CA ALA A 40 -12.12 -17.00 23.12
C ALA A 40 -12.50 -15.53 22.92
N ILE A 41 -13.45 -15.24 22.02
CA ILE A 41 -13.88 -13.88 21.68
C ILE A 41 -15.36 -13.73 22.05
N GLY A 42 -15.69 -12.69 22.81
CA GLY A 42 -17.07 -12.26 23.05
C GLY A 42 -17.36 -10.99 22.24
N GLY A 43 -18.53 -10.89 21.60
CA GLY A 43 -18.89 -9.70 20.83
C GLY A 43 -20.14 -9.86 19.97
N ILE A 44 -20.40 -8.84 19.16
CA ILE A 44 -21.42 -8.86 18.10
C ILE A 44 -20.73 -9.36 16.83
N PHE A 45 -21.18 -10.51 16.33
CA PHE A 45 -20.66 -11.13 15.12
C PHE A 45 -21.61 -10.87 13.95
N PRO A 46 -21.08 -10.70 12.72
CA PRO A 46 -21.92 -10.66 11.53
C PRO A 46 -22.63 -12.02 11.34
N ALA A 47 -23.87 -12.00 10.81
CA ALA A 47 -24.64 -13.22 10.55
C ALA A 47 -23.99 -14.14 9.50
N THR A 48 -23.13 -13.56 8.65
CA THR A 48 -22.31 -14.25 7.66
C THR A 48 -20.92 -13.62 7.63
N ALA A 49 -19.89 -14.45 7.74
CA ALA A 49 -18.51 -14.03 7.63
C ALA A 49 -17.84 -14.69 6.40
N PRO A 50 -16.85 -14.03 5.77
CA PRO A 50 -16.04 -14.65 4.74
C PRO A 50 -15.32 -15.90 5.27
N GLN A 51 -15.24 -16.93 4.43
CA GLN A 51 -14.68 -18.24 4.77
C GLN A 51 -13.26 -18.37 4.24
N TYR A 52 -12.30 -18.68 5.12
CA TYR A 52 -10.88 -18.78 4.80
C TYR A 52 -10.28 -20.10 5.28
N SER A 53 -9.74 -20.89 4.36
CA SER A 53 -9.10 -22.18 4.69
C SER A 53 -7.70 -22.03 5.32
N ALA A 54 -7.15 -20.81 5.36
CA ALA A 54 -5.87 -20.46 5.95
C ALA A 54 -5.87 -18.97 6.33
N THR A 55 -4.91 -18.52 7.14
CA THR A 55 -4.83 -17.08 7.50
C THR A 55 -4.75 -16.30 6.19
N PRO A 56 -5.70 -15.40 5.89
CA PRO A 56 -5.57 -14.50 4.77
C PRO A 56 -4.25 -13.78 4.96
N GLN A 57 -3.37 -13.89 3.98
CA GLN A 57 -2.21 -13.04 3.99
C GLN A 57 -2.74 -11.60 4.02
N PRO A 58 -2.20 -10.71 4.88
CA PRO A 58 -2.52 -9.29 4.77
C PRO A 58 -2.46 -8.94 3.30
N PRO A 59 -3.42 -8.15 2.76
CA PRO A 59 -3.33 -7.74 1.37
C PRO A 59 -1.91 -7.23 1.19
N THR A 60 -1.13 -7.91 0.35
CA THR A 60 0.19 -7.42 0.01
C THR A 60 -0.10 -6.10 -0.66
N ARG A 61 0.07 -4.98 0.05
CA ARG A 61 0.29 -3.70 -0.60
C ARG A 61 1.59 -3.97 -1.33
N PRO A 62 1.58 -4.27 -2.64
CA PRO A 62 2.79 -4.78 -3.27
C PRO A 62 3.87 -3.68 -3.29
N TYR A 63 3.50 -2.46 -2.86
CA TYR A 63 4.26 -1.24 -2.86
C TYR A 63 3.74 -0.39 -1.69
N GLY A 64 4.67 0.20 -0.91
CA GLY A 64 4.54 0.61 0.49
C GLY A 64 3.40 1.56 0.91
N LEU A 65 3.58 2.22 2.06
CA LEU A 65 2.62 3.22 2.57
C LEU A 65 2.49 4.36 1.54
N VAL A 66 1.27 4.88 1.31
CA VAL A 66 1.11 6.15 0.59
C VAL A 66 1.60 7.26 1.53
N LEU A 67 2.71 7.90 1.16
CA LEU A 67 3.40 8.88 2.01
C LEU A 67 3.02 10.33 1.65
N GLY A 68 2.31 10.51 0.54
CA GLY A 68 1.79 11.79 0.09
C GLY A 68 1.18 11.69 -1.31
N ARG A 69 0.59 12.79 -1.77
CA ARG A 69 0.15 12.97 -3.16
C ARG A 69 0.98 14.07 -3.82
N GLY A 70 1.40 13.81 -5.05
CA GLY A 70 2.05 14.80 -5.91
C GLY A 70 1.27 14.98 -7.20
N THR A 71 1.66 15.98 -7.99
CA THR A 71 1.03 16.25 -9.28
C THR A 71 2.06 16.55 -10.37
N ALA A 72 1.74 16.16 -11.60
CA ALA A 72 2.42 16.66 -12.77
C ALA A 72 2.14 18.18 -12.92
N PRO A 73 3.16 19.01 -13.21
CA PRO A 73 2.99 20.45 -13.42
C PRO A 73 2.25 20.74 -14.72
N GLY A 74 2.23 22.00 -15.19
CA GLY A 74 1.53 22.41 -16.42
C GLY A 74 2.03 21.81 -17.74
N ASN A 75 2.85 20.75 -17.70
CA ASN A 75 3.43 20.06 -18.85
C ASN A 75 3.44 18.54 -18.64
N GLU A 76 3.51 17.80 -19.76
CA GLU A 76 3.67 16.34 -19.76
C GLU A 76 5.02 15.94 -19.12
N ILE A 77 5.01 14.87 -18.31
CA ILE A 77 6.21 14.30 -17.70
C ILE A 77 6.29 12.79 -17.95
N ASN A 78 7.51 12.25 -17.93
CA ASN A 78 7.74 10.83 -18.15
C ASN A 78 7.79 10.08 -16.80
N MET A 79 6.99 9.02 -16.68
CA MET A 79 7.14 7.99 -15.66
C MET A 79 8.01 6.86 -16.22
N ARG A 80 9.05 6.47 -15.49
CA ARG A 80 10.11 5.57 -15.99
C ARG A 80 10.25 4.29 -15.19
N ALA A 81 10.83 3.27 -15.80
CA ALA A 81 11.04 1.97 -15.16
C ALA A 81 12.09 1.99 -14.03
N ALA A 82 13.03 2.93 -14.06
CA ALA A 82 14.09 3.10 -13.06
C ALA A 82 14.39 4.60 -12.85
N PRO A 83 15.05 4.99 -11.75
CA PRO A 83 15.39 6.38 -11.44
C PRO A 83 16.58 6.90 -12.28
N SER A 84 16.39 6.92 -13.61
CA SER A 84 17.38 7.35 -14.60
C SER A 84 16.70 7.95 -15.82
N THR A 85 17.34 8.92 -16.46
CA THR A 85 16.87 9.50 -17.73
C THR A 85 16.98 8.54 -18.91
N ASP A 86 17.80 7.50 -18.79
CA ASP A 86 18.03 6.48 -19.83
C ASP A 86 17.08 5.28 -19.68
N ALA A 87 16.35 5.20 -18.56
CA ALA A 87 15.40 4.13 -18.32
C ALA A 87 14.19 4.24 -19.25
N GLU A 88 13.58 3.11 -19.57
CA GLU A 88 12.35 3.02 -20.37
C GLU A 88 11.25 3.94 -19.81
N ILE A 89 10.54 4.61 -20.71
CA ILE A 89 9.35 5.40 -20.38
C ILE A 89 8.16 4.45 -20.34
N LEU A 90 7.63 4.21 -19.14
CA LEU A 90 6.46 3.37 -18.93
C LEU A 90 5.16 4.13 -19.20
N ALA A 91 5.12 5.43 -18.91
CA ALA A 91 3.96 6.26 -19.17
C ALA A 91 4.36 7.72 -19.39
N LYS A 92 3.49 8.44 -20.09
CA LYS A 92 3.56 9.89 -20.25
C LYS A 92 2.39 10.49 -19.50
N LEU A 93 2.67 11.16 -18.38
CA LEU A 93 1.65 11.72 -17.51
C LEU A 93 1.26 13.10 -18.05
N PRO A 94 -0.02 13.31 -18.43
CA PRO A 94 -0.50 14.62 -18.81
C PRO A 94 -0.34 15.66 -17.69
N PRO A 95 -0.46 16.97 -18.02
CA PRO A 95 -0.51 18.01 -17.00
C PRO A 95 -1.58 17.74 -15.94
N LEU A 96 -1.27 18.08 -14.68
CA LEU A 96 -2.18 17.94 -13.53
C LEU A 96 -2.54 16.50 -13.14
N THR A 97 -1.92 15.47 -13.74
CA THR A 97 -2.09 14.09 -13.25
C THR A 97 -1.65 13.97 -11.80
N GLU A 98 -2.56 13.49 -10.94
CA GLU A 98 -2.26 13.17 -9.55
C GLU A 98 -1.67 11.76 -9.41
N PHE A 99 -0.80 11.58 -8.43
CA PHE A 99 -0.23 10.29 -8.10
C PHE A 99 0.10 10.17 -6.61
N ASN A 100 0.15 8.93 -6.14
CA ASN A 100 0.57 8.60 -4.79
C ASN A 100 2.09 8.45 -4.75
N ILE A 101 2.73 8.88 -3.67
CA ILE A 101 4.18 8.81 -3.46
C ILE A 101 4.49 7.63 -2.55
N LEU A 102 5.37 6.75 -3.01
CA LEU A 102 5.67 5.47 -2.34
C LEU A 102 7.04 5.49 -1.64
N GLY A 103 7.99 6.25 -2.19
CA GLY A 103 9.35 6.33 -1.67
C GLY A 103 10.27 7.08 -2.63
N ARG A 104 11.58 6.92 -2.45
CA ARG A 104 12.61 7.60 -3.25
C ARG A 104 13.79 6.69 -3.58
N ASN A 105 14.66 7.14 -4.48
CA ASN A 105 15.95 6.51 -4.67
C ASN A 105 16.95 6.98 -3.60
N ALA A 106 18.14 6.36 -3.57
CA ALA A 106 19.18 6.69 -2.59
C ALA A 106 19.62 8.16 -2.63
N ALA A 107 19.67 8.76 -3.83
CA ALA A 107 20.10 10.15 -4.04
C ALA A 107 18.99 11.19 -3.81
N ALA A 108 17.74 10.76 -3.58
CA ALA A 108 16.59 11.64 -3.34
C ALA A 108 16.26 12.61 -4.49
N ASP A 109 16.71 12.32 -5.70
CA ASP A 109 16.40 13.08 -6.92
C ASP A 109 15.28 12.43 -7.76
N TRP A 110 14.86 11.20 -7.40
CA TRP A 110 13.70 10.51 -7.97
C TRP A 110 12.78 10.00 -6.87
N ILE A 111 11.49 10.00 -7.16
CA ILE A 111 10.46 9.36 -6.34
C ILE A 111 9.78 8.25 -7.11
N GLN A 112 9.46 7.17 -6.39
CA GLN A 112 8.58 6.14 -6.92
C GLN A 112 7.14 6.55 -6.65
N ILE A 113 6.30 6.45 -7.68
CA ILE A 113 4.91 6.87 -7.64
C ILE A 113 3.97 5.73 -8.05
N ARG A 114 2.70 5.88 -7.68
CA ARG A 114 1.58 5.09 -8.16
C ARG A 114 0.50 5.99 -8.75
N LEU A 115 0.03 5.64 -9.94
CA LEU A 115 -1.17 6.21 -10.54
C LEU A 115 -2.43 5.57 -9.93
N ASP A 116 -3.47 6.38 -9.70
CA ASP A 116 -4.79 5.87 -9.28
C ASP A 116 -5.48 5.09 -10.41
N VAL A 117 -5.17 5.45 -11.67
CA VAL A 117 -5.65 4.79 -12.89
C VAL A 117 -4.43 4.33 -13.70
N PRO A 118 -4.34 3.06 -14.13
CA PRO A 118 -3.25 2.58 -14.97
C PRO A 118 -3.11 3.39 -16.25
N ASP A 119 -1.89 3.53 -16.77
CA ASP A 119 -1.67 4.11 -18.09
C ASP A 119 -2.47 3.35 -19.16
N PRO A 120 -3.26 4.02 -20.00
CA PRO A 120 -4.16 3.35 -20.94
C PRO A 120 -3.42 2.65 -22.11
N THR A 121 -2.14 2.96 -22.31
CA THR A 121 -1.33 2.42 -23.41
C THR A 121 -0.51 1.23 -22.95
N THR A 122 0.17 1.35 -21.80
CA THR A 122 1.10 0.34 -21.29
C THR A 122 0.53 -0.48 -20.14
N GLY A 123 -0.56 -0.03 -19.52
CA GLY A 123 -1.10 -0.63 -18.30
C GLY A 123 -0.25 -0.35 -17.05
N ALA A 124 0.79 0.50 -17.16
CA ALA A 124 1.68 0.78 -16.05
C ALA A 124 0.95 1.53 -14.93
N THR A 125 1.03 1.00 -13.71
CA THR A 125 0.49 1.64 -12.51
C THR A 125 1.56 2.37 -11.71
N ASP A 126 2.82 1.97 -11.86
CA ASP A 126 3.92 2.39 -11.01
C ASP A 126 5.17 2.71 -11.81
N GLY A 127 5.99 3.60 -11.28
CA GLY A 127 7.27 3.96 -11.87
C GLY A 127 7.94 5.11 -11.15
N TRP A 128 8.98 5.62 -11.78
CA TRP A 128 9.85 6.65 -11.25
C TRP A 128 9.66 7.98 -11.98
N VAL A 129 9.54 9.07 -11.22
CA VAL A 129 9.53 10.43 -11.75
C VAL A 129 10.60 11.26 -11.05
N ALA A 130 11.23 12.18 -11.79
CA ALA A 130 12.26 13.04 -11.23
C ALA A 130 11.62 14.11 -10.33
N VAL A 131 12.19 14.32 -9.13
CA VAL A 131 11.68 15.26 -8.14
C VAL A 131 11.62 16.69 -8.70
N ARG A 132 12.61 17.07 -9.52
CA ARG A 132 12.74 18.43 -10.07
C ARG A 132 11.65 18.82 -11.08
N ILE A 133 10.81 17.87 -11.52
CA ILE A 133 9.77 18.11 -12.53
C ILE A 133 8.36 17.81 -12.02
N VAL A 134 8.17 17.65 -10.71
CA VAL A 134 6.87 17.40 -10.09
C VAL A 134 6.54 18.45 -9.05
N THR A 135 5.25 18.63 -8.79
CA THR A 135 4.79 19.45 -7.66
C THR A 135 4.52 18.53 -6.48
N LEU A 136 5.19 18.80 -5.36
CA LEU A 136 5.04 18.06 -4.11
C LEU A 136 4.41 18.96 -3.02
N PRO A 137 3.73 18.39 -2.02
CA PRO A 137 3.24 19.16 -0.89
C PRO A 137 4.41 19.78 -0.12
N ASN A 138 4.27 21.03 0.34
CA ASN A 138 5.31 21.72 1.11
C ASN A 138 5.68 20.98 2.42
N SER A 139 4.76 20.18 2.96
CA SER A 139 4.99 19.36 4.15
C SER A 139 5.82 18.10 3.86
N LEU A 140 5.97 17.71 2.59
CA LEU A 140 6.68 16.50 2.21
C LEU A 140 8.16 16.80 1.96
N ARG A 141 9.02 16.22 2.81
CA ARG A 141 10.46 16.23 2.61
C ARG A 141 10.89 14.95 1.91
N VAL A 142 11.39 15.06 0.69
CA VAL A 142 11.82 13.90 -0.10
C VAL A 142 12.89 13.10 0.65
N ALA A 143 13.84 13.76 1.31
CA ALA A 143 14.90 13.07 2.06
C ALA A 143 14.38 12.11 3.16
N ASP A 144 13.20 12.40 3.71
CA ASP A 144 12.55 11.62 4.77
C ASP A 144 11.75 10.44 4.23
N LEU A 145 11.57 10.35 2.90
CA LEU A 145 10.96 9.19 2.26
C LEU A 145 11.87 7.96 2.38
N PRO A 146 11.29 6.75 2.51
CA PRO A 146 12.04 5.51 2.49
C PRO A 146 12.71 5.31 1.13
N VAL A 147 13.90 4.70 1.16
CA VAL A 147 14.62 4.32 -0.06
C VAL A 147 13.99 3.05 -0.62
N VAL A 148 13.57 3.10 -1.88
CA VAL A 148 13.14 1.96 -2.67
C VAL A 148 14.32 1.50 -3.54
N PRO A 149 14.71 0.21 -3.46
CA PRO A 149 15.79 -0.36 -4.27
C PRO A 149 15.44 -0.51 -5.74
#